data_AF-A0A2S9DB40-F1
#
_entry.id   AF-A0A2S9DB40-F1
#
_cell.length_a   1.000
_cell.length_b   1.000
_cell.length_c   1.000
_cell.angle_alpha   90.00
_cell.angle_beta   90.00
_cell.angle_gamma   90.00
#
_symmetry.space_group_name_H-M   'P 1'
#
loop_
_entity.id
_entity.type
_entity.pdbx_description
1 polymer ?
#
loop_
_entity_poly.entity_id
_entity_poly.type
_entity_poly.pdbx_seq_one_letter_code
_entity_poly.pdbx_strand_id
1 'polypeptide(L)'
;MTHTQTPATLSAPRLPQAIGNGISALASAHLQVDISPYPSMEEGDLIELFWNNCFAASRKVTACRIGTCTHLYVPQSFVQDGPARVHYQVLQIGHGPMRSAVTLVRVKTNYPGGQPSPRLNPEGDNENQNLAPVNLPETIRRHGVNSSQVRRGIPLTIEPYLNMSTGDAITLRWGDVRLDLPRIQANSVGLAVQVWVPPHVIVEAGDDCRLEVTYCILDRVGNNSRWAPARTLRIAACIPPRPASPAPSYQPRRFGSPCEPG
;
A
#
# COMPACT_ATOMS: atom_id res chain seq x y z
N MET A 1 32.23 -38.98 33.43
CA MET A 1 31.83 -38.78 32.01
C MET A 1 31.12 -37.44 31.94
N THR A 2 31.75 -36.46 31.32
CA THR A 2 31.26 -35.09 31.13
C THR A 2 30.06 -35.14 30.19
N HIS A 3 28.85 -34.90 30.72
CA HIS A 3 27.68 -34.65 29.89
C HIS A 3 27.89 -33.32 29.16
N THR A 4 28.21 -33.38 27.87
CA THR A 4 28.04 -32.26 26.94
C THR A 4 26.55 -31.99 26.83
N GLN A 5 26.01 -31.16 27.74
CA GLN A 5 24.72 -30.51 27.54
C GLN A 5 24.86 -29.64 26.30
N THR A 6 24.21 -30.05 25.22
CA THR A 6 23.95 -29.18 24.07
C THR A 6 23.29 -27.91 24.61
N PRO A 7 23.83 -26.70 24.37
CA PRO A 7 23.22 -25.48 24.90
C PRO A 7 21.79 -25.39 24.39
N ALA A 8 20.82 -25.44 25.30
CA ALA A 8 19.40 -25.30 24.98
C ALA A 8 19.22 -23.97 24.26
N THR A 9 19.08 -24.03 22.94
CA THR A 9 19.02 -22.84 22.11
C THR A 9 17.62 -22.29 22.22
N LEU A 10 17.47 -21.17 22.91
CA LEU A 10 16.20 -20.48 23.07
C LEU A 10 15.66 -20.04 21.69
N SER A 11 14.37 -20.25 21.47
CA SER A 11 13.67 -19.89 20.23
C SER A 11 13.79 -18.40 19.91
N ALA A 12 13.74 -18.04 18.63
CA ALA A 12 13.74 -16.62 18.24
C ALA A 12 12.45 -15.91 18.69
N PRO A 13 12.52 -14.64 19.11
CA PRO A 13 11.32 -13.85 19.43
C PRO A 13 10.46 -13.63 18.19
N ARG A 14 9.13 -13.67 18.36
CA ARG A 14 8.15 -13.43 17.29
C ARG A 14 7.55 -12.04 17.41
N LEU A 15 7.30 -11.39 16.28
CA LEU A 15 6.65 -10.09 16.22
C LEU A 15 5.33 -10.24 15.46
N PRO A 16 4.18 -10.41 16.14
CA PRO A 16 2.91 -10.72 15.49
C PRO A 16 2.42 -9.61 14.55
N GLN A 17 2.84 -8.36 14.79
CA GLN A 17 2.47 -7.20 13.97
C GLN A 17 3.36 -7.03 12.72
N ALA A 18 4.38 -7.87 12.53
CA ALA A 18 5.28 -7.78 11.38
C ALA A 18 4.60 -8.30 10.11
N ILE A 19 4.67 -7.54 9.03
CA ILE A 19 4.30 -8.00 7.69
C ILE A 19 5.55 -8.60 7.04
N GLY A 20 5.64 -9.94 7.04
CA GLY A 20 6.89 -10.64 6.75
C GLY A 20 7.94 -10.29 7.81
N ASN A 21 9.02 -9.63 7.40
CA ASN A 21 10.04 -9.09 8.31
C ASN A 21 9.94 -7.56 8.49
N GLY A 22 8.84 -6.96 8.06
CA GLY A 22 8.63 -5.51 8.02
C GLY A 22 7.82 -4.98 9.21
N ILE A 23 8.28 -3.90 9.85
CA ILE A 23 7.53 -3.18 10.88
C ILE A 23 7.06 -1.84 10.33
N SER A 24 5.74 -1.62 10.31
CA SER A 24 5.11 -0.36 9.88
C SER A 24 5.20 0.73 10.95
N ALA A 25 4.93 1.97 10.53
CA ALA A 25 4.77 3.09 11.44
C ALA A 25 3.69 2.82 12.50
N LEU A 26 2.56 2.23 12.10
CA LEU A 26 1.48 1.87 13.03
C LEU A 26 1.93 0.79 14.03
N ALA A 27 2.62 -0.26 13.55
CA ALA A 27 3.14 -1.30 14.42
C ALA A 27 4.22 -0.78 15.39
N SER A 28 5.00 0.23 14.98
CA SER A 28 6.05 0.81 15.82
C SER A 28 5.51 1.51 17.08
N ALA A 29 4.26 1.98 17.06
CA ALA A 29 3.67 2.69 18.21
C ALA A 29 3.39 1.76 19.40
N HIS A 30 3.05 0.50 19.14
CA HIS A 30 2.71 -0.50 20.16
C HIS A 30 3.32 -1.86 19.80
N LEU A 31 4.66 -1.89 19.67
CA LEU A 31 5.36 -3.06 19.16
C LEU A 31 5.43 -4.17 20.20
N GLN A 32 4.67 -5.26 19.96
CA GLN A 32 4.67 -6.44 20.80
C GLN A 32 5.69 -7.48 20.33
N VAL A 33 6.37 -8.09 21.29
CA VAL A 33 7.29 -9.22 21.09
C VAL A 33 6.79 -10.42 21.91
N ASP A 34 6.63 -11.54 21.21
CA ASP A 34 6.16 -12.79 21.75
C ASP A 34 7.33 -13.76 21.94
N ILE A 35 7.48 -14.24 23.17
CA ILE A 35 8.52 -15.19 23.55
C ILE A 35 7.82 -16.50 23.90
N SER A 36 8.07 -17.54 23.10
CA SER A 36 7.54 -18.88 23.34
C SER A 36 8.07 -19.45 24.65
N PRO A 37 7.28 -20.29 25.36
CA PRO A 37 7.76 -20.98 26.55
C PRO A 37 8.98 -21.84 26.19
N TYR A 38 9.96 -21.87 27.08
CA TYR A 38 11.20 -22.62 26.90
C TYR A 38 11.27 -23.84 27.85
N PRO A 39 12.03 -24.89 27.50
CA PRO A 39 11.98 -26.18 28.21
C PRO A 39 12.36 -26.15 29.70
N SER A 40 13.07 -25.12 30.17
CA SER A 40 13.52 -24.96 31.57
C SER A 40 12.86 -23.76 32.26
N MET A 41 11.68 -23.32 31.81
CA MET A 41 11.01 -22.14 32.34
C MET A 41 10.54 -22.33 33.78
N GLU A 42 11.06 -21.51 34.69
CA GLU A 42 10.78 -21.59 36.13
C GLU A 42 10.27 -20.26 36.68
N GLU A 43 9.54 -20.33 37.80
CA GLU A 43 9.18 -19.12 38.54
C GLU A 43 10.45 -18.46 39.07
N GLY A 44 10.56 -17.15 38.84
CA GLY A 44 11.73 -16.39 39.26
C GLY A 44 12.64 -16.00 38.10
N ASP A 45 12.56 -16.69 36.97
CA ASP A 45 13.34 -16.38 35.77
C ASP A 45 13.11 -14.94 35.31
N LEU A 46 14.18 -14.23 34.98
CA LEU A 46 14.10 -12.89 34.42
C LEU A 46 14.38 -12.94 32.92
N ILE A 47 13.39 -12.53 32.14
CA ILE A 47 13.48 -12.39 30.69
C ILE A 47 13.80 -10.93 30.38
N GLU A 48 14.88 -10.69 29.66
CA GLU A 48 15.30 -9.36 29.21
C GLU A 48 15.27 -9.30 27.69
N LEU A 49 14.54 -8.32 27.14
CA LEU A 49 14.40 -8.08 25.73
C LEU A 49 15.37 -6.98 25.28
N PHE A 50 16.08 -7.26 24.19
CA PHE A 50 17.03 -6.36 23.56
C PHE A 50 16.59 -6.00 22.15
N TRP A 51 16.59 -4.70 21.88
CA TRP A 51 16.36 -4.11 20.57
C TRP A 51 17.64 -3.40 20.12
N ASN A 52 18.26 -3.84 19.02
CA ASN A 52 19.55 -3.33 18.55
C ASN A 52 20.63 -3.32 19.65
N ASN A 53 20.65 -4.36 20.49
CA ASN A 53 21.53 -4.50 21.67
C ASN A 53 21.27 -3.50 22.80
N CYS A 54 20.23 -2.68 22.72
CA CYS A 54 19.77 -1.86 23.83
C CYS A 54 18.69 -2.61 24.62
N PHE A 55 18.76 -2.52 25.95
CA PHE A 55 17.72 -3.04 26.82
C PHE A 55 16.40 -2.30 26.57
N ALA A 56 15.37 -3.03 26.17
CA ALA A 56 14.06 -2.46 25.82
C ALA A 56 13.01 -2.71 26.90
N ALA A 57 12.95 -3.93 27.43
CA ALA A 57 11.99 -4.32 28.45
C ALA A 57 12.46 -5.58 29.20
N SER A 58 11.91 -5.81 30.37
CA SER A 58 12.07 -7.08 31.07
C SER A 58 10.78 -7.57 31.71
N ARG A 59 10.73 -8.87 31.97
CA ARG A 59 9.61 -9.55 32.64
C ARG A 59 10.15 -10.65 33.52
N LYS A 60 9.71 -10.68 34.78
CA LYS A 60 9.92 -11.83 35.66
C LYS A 60 8.82 -12.87 35.42
N VAL A 61 9.20 -14.14 35.30
CA VAL A 61 8.28 -15.27 35.19
C VAL A 61 7.64 -15.54 36.55
N THR A 62 6.31 -15.61 36.56
CA THR A 62 5.48 -15.93 37.73
C THR A 62 4.92 -17.35 37.60
N ALA A 63 4.64 -18.04 38.71
CA ALA A 63 4.13 -19.41 38.69
C ALA A 63 2.96 -19.65 37.72
N CYS A 64 2.01 -18.71 37.64
CA CYS A 64 0.83 -18.80 36.77
C CYS A 64 1.12 -18.64 35.26
N ARG A 65 2.34 -18.27 34.87
CA ARG A 65 2.75 -18.05 33.48
C ARG A 65 3.74 -19.08 32.97
N ILE A 66 4.12 -20.06 33.78
CA ILE A 66 4.98 -21.17 33.35
C ILE A 66 4.27 -21.93 32.22
N GLY A 67 5.00 -22.18 31.12
CA GLY A 67 4.46 -22.86 29.94
C GLY A 67 3.59 -21.97 29.03
N THR A 68 3.46 -20.68 29.31
CA THR A 68 2.71 -19.72 28.47
C THR A 68 3.63 -18.78 27.69
N CYS A 69 3.10 -18.18 26.61
CA CYS A 69 3.82 -17.17 25.86
C CYS A 69 4.03 -15.91 26.71
N THR A 70 5.26 -15.41 26.76
CA THR A 70 5.56 -14.14 27.42
C THR A 70 5.52 -13.02 26.39
N HIS A 71 4.63 -12.06 26.63
CA HIS A 71 4.54 -10.85 25.82
C HIS A 71 5.44 -9.76 26.42
N LEU A 72 6.14 -9.00 25.60
CA LEU A 72 6.91 -7.82 25.97
C LEU A 72 6.64 -6.70 24.96
N TYR A 73 6.81 -5.45 25.36
CA TYR A 73 6.60 -4.30 24.48
C TYR A 73 7.89 -3.53 24.31
N VAL A 74 8.20 -3.16 23.08
CA VAL A 74 9.34 -2.28 22.77
C VAL A 74 8.83 -0.84 22.75
N PRO A 75 9.42 0.09 23.53
CA PRO A 75 9.01 1.49 23.46
C PRO A 75 9.28 2.07 22.08
N GLN A 76 8.34 2.88 21.58
CA GLN A 76 8.41 3.47 20.23
C GLN A 76 9.72 4.26 20.00
N SER A 77 10.29 4.87 21.04
CA SER A 77 11.56 5.60 20.96
C SER A 77 12.76 4.77 20.49
N PHE A 78 12.72 3.44 20.67
CA PHE A 78 13.77 2.53 20.18
C PHE A 78 13.55 2.11 18.71
N VAL A 79 12.32 2.22 18.21
CA VAL A 79 11.92 1.72 16.89
C VAL A 79 12.23 2.76 15.81
N GLN A 80 13.50 2.83 15.41
CA GLN A 80 14.00 3.73 14.37
C GLN A 80 13.95 3.06 12.99
N ASP A 81 13.82 3.86 11.93
CA ASP A 81 13.82 3.41 10.54
C ASP A 81 15.12 2.67 10.20
N GLY A 82 15.03 1.54 9.49
CA GLY A 82 16.17 0.73 9.08
C GLY A 82 16.13 -0.71 9.57
N PRO A 83 17.23 -1.47 9.37
CA PRO A 83 17.35 -2.82 9.87
C PRO A 83 17.42 -2.83 11.39
N ALA A 84 16.67 -3.72 12.04
CA ALA A 84 16.69 -3.90 13.48
C ALA A 84 16.86 -5.38 13.86
N ARG A 85 17.51 -5.59 15.01
CA ARG A 85 17.83 -6.90 15.56
C ARG A 85 17.12 -7.06 16.90
N VAL A 86 16.33 -8.10 17.03
CA VAL A 86 15.56 -8.40 18.25
C VAL A 86 16.04 -9.73 18.80
N HIS A 87 16.39 -9.74 20.08
CA HIS A 87 16.72 -10.96 20.80
C HIS A 87 16.37 -10.79 22.27
N TYR A 88 16.26 -11.89 22.99
CA TYR A 88 16.09 -11.86 24.43
C TYR A 88 17.14 -12.74 25.10
N GLN A 89 17.32 -12.52 26.39
CA GLN A 89 18.06 -13.43 27.25
C GLN A 89 17.26 -13.79 28.49
N VAL A 90 17.51 -14.99 29.00
CA VAL A 90 16.89 -15.49 30.22
C VAL A 90 17.98 -15.62 31.28
N LEU A 91 17.72 -15.03 32.44
CA LEU A 91 18.54 -15.10 33.64
C LEU A 91 17.83 -16.02 34.62
N GLN A 92 18.36 -17.24 34.79
CA GLN A 92 17.85 -18.20 35.77
C GLN A 92 18.73 -18.19 37.01
N ILE A 93 18.14 -18.44 38.17
CA ILE A 93 18.87 -18.47 39.43
C ILE A 93 19.85 -19.65 39.41
N GLY A 94 21.14 -19.38 39.60
CA GLY A 94 22.17 -20.43 39.62
C GLY A 94 22.71 -20.83 38.24
N HIS A 95 22.22 -20.24 37.14
CA HIS A 95 22.73 -20.47 35.79
C HIS A 95 23.28 -19.19 35.14
N GLY A 96 24.12 -19.35 34.12
CA GLY A 96 24.58 -18.23 33.30
C GLY A 96 23.47 -17.69 32.38
N PRO A 97 23.59 -16.45 31.88
CA PRO A 97 22.61 -15.89 30.96
C PRO A 97 22.49 -16.73 29.69
N MET A 98 21.26 -17.14 29.35
CA MET A 98 20.96 -17.88 28.12
C MET A 98 20.39 -16.94 27.07
N ARG A 99 21.01 -16.86 25.88
CA ARG A 99 20.57 -15.97 24.80
C ARG A 99 19.72 -16.69 23.77
N SER A 100 18.72 -16.00 23.24
CA SER A 100 17.90 -16.45 22.13
C SER A 100 18.59 -16.31 20.78
N ALA A 101 18.05 -17.02 19.79
CA ALA A 101 18.29 -16.67 18.40
C ALA A 101 17.83 -15.23 18.11
N VAL A 102 18.48 -14.58 17.14
CA VAL A 102 18.20 -13.19 16.76
C VAL A 102 17.17 -13.16 15.64
N THR A 103 16.11 -12.38 15.83
CA THR A 103 15.14 -12.05 14.77
C THR A 103 15.57 -10.76 14.08
N LEU A 104 15.73 -10.81 12.76
CA LEU A 104 16.05 -9.65 11.93
C LEU A 104 14.77 -9.08 11.35
N VAL A 105 14.52 -7.80 11.58
CA VAL A 105 13.38 -7.06 11.04
C VAL A 105 13.85 -5.81 10.32
N ARG A 106 13.00 -5.24 9.47
CA ARG A 106 13.21 -3.96 8.81
C ARG A 106 12.08 -3.03 9.20
N VAL A 107 12.41 -2.01 9.95
CA VAL A 107 11.49 -0.96 10.33
C VAL A 107 11.40 0.04 9.21
N LYS A 108 10.17 0.40 8.83
CA LYS A 108 9.90 1.56 7.99
C LYS A 108 8.80 2.39 8.63
N THR A 109 9.18 3.50 9.27
CA THR A 109 8.24 4.42 9.92
C THR A 109 7.81 5.56 8.99
N ASN A 110 8.57 5.77 7.91
CA ASN A 110 8.30 6.82 6.94
C ASN A 110 7.27 6.38 5.90
N TYR A 111 6.14 7.08 5.84
CA TYR A 111 5.06 6.82 4.88
C TYR A 111 5.50 7.17 3.44
N PRO A 112 5.06 6.40 2.43
CA PRO A 112 5.22 6.79 1.03
C PRO A 112 4.48 8.10 0.77
N GLY A 113 5.14 9.06 0.15
CA GLY A 113 4.61 10.41 0.00
C GLY A 113 4.65 11.24 1.28
N GLY A 114 5.37 10.83 2.32
CA GLY A 114 5.47 11.57 3.58
C GLY A 114 4.22 11.43 4.46
N GLN A 115 4.30 11.99 5.67
CA GLN A 115 3.21 11.90 6.65
C GLN A 115 2.07 12.85 6.25
N PRO A 116 0.82 12.35 6.12
CA PRO A 116 -0.33 13.21 5.83
C PRO A 116 -0.46 14.25 6.95
N SER A 117 -0.28 15.53 6.62
CA SER A 117 -0.35 16.60 7.61
C SER A 117 -1.80 16.96 7.89
N PRO A 118 -2.31 16.81 9.14
CA PRO A 118 -3.69 17.16 9.49
C PRO A 118 -4.01 18.64 9.28
N ARG A 119 -2.98 19.51 9.28
CA ARG A 119 -3.12 20.96 9.09
C ARG A 119 -3.48 21.36 7.66
N LEU A 120 -3.11 20.55 6.66
CA LEU A 120 -3.41 20.84 5.25
C LEU A 120 -4.76 20.27 4.82
N ASN A 121 -5.32 19.33 5.59
CA ASN A 121 -6.63 18.70 5.31
C ASN A 121 -7.55 18.79 6.54
N PRO A 122 -8.15 19.97 6.80
CA PRO A 122 -9.04 20.16 7.96
C PRO A 122 -10.35 19.35 7.86
N GLU A 123 -10.77 18.97 6.65
CA GLU A 123 -12.02 18.21 6.38
C GLU A 123 -11.85 16.68 6.57
N GLY A 124 -10.64 16.18 6.86
CA GLY A 124 -10.40 14.74 7.03
C GLY A 124 -10.38 13.93 5.74
N ASP A 125 -10.28 14.61 4.58
CA ASP A 125 -10.17 13.93 3.29
C ASP A 125 -8.94 13.03 3.26
N ASN A 126 -9.17 11.80 2.79
CA ASN A 126 -8.20 10.71 2.66
C ASN A 126 -7.15 10.98 1.56
N GLU A 127 -6.78 12.24 1.36
CA GLU A 127 -5.88 12.77 0.35
C GLU A 127 -4.53 13.16 0.98
N ASN A 128 -3.42 13.02 0.25
CA ASN A 128 -2.08 13.39 0.69
C ASN A 128 -1.49 14.43 -0.26
N GLN A 129 -1.53 15.70 0.15
CA GLN A 129 -1.03 16.85 -0.63
C GLN A 129 0.48 16.81 -0.92
N ASN A 130 1.23 15.95 -0.25
CA ASN A 130 2.66 15.76 -0.53
C ASN A 130 2.92 14.91 -1.79
N LEU A 131 1.89 14.21 -2.30
CA LEU A 131 1.97 13.47 -3.55
C LEU A 131 1.64 14.36 -4.73
N ALA A 132 2.37 14.20 -5.84
CA ALA A 132 2.03 14.87 -7.08
C ALA A 132 0.78 14.22 -7.71
N PRO A 133 -0.18 15.00 -8.25
CA PRO A 133 -1.27 14.44 -9.04
C PRO A 133 -0.74 13.76 -10.30
N VAL A 134 -1.52 12.83 -10.85
CA VAL A 134 -1.12 12.12 -12.07
C VAL A 134 -0.82 13.09 -13.22
N ASN A 135 0.25 12.83 -13.95
CA ASN A 135 0.63 13.62 -15.12
C ASN A 135 0.11 12.92 -16.38
N LEU A 136 -0.56 13.69 -17.23
CA LEU A 136 -1.22 13.23 -18.44
C LEU A 136 -0.78 14.13 -19.59
N PRO A 137 -0.74 13.60 -20.83
CA PRO A 137 -0.44 14.39 -22.01
C PRO A 137 -1.27 15.68 -22.06
N GLU A 138 -0.62 16.78 -22.43
CA GLU A 138 -1.26 18.10 -22.46
C GLU A 138 -2.52 18.13 -23.33
N THR A 139 -2.53 17.37 -24.43
CA THR A 139 -3.69 17.21 -25.30
C THR A 139 -4.91 16.64 -24.57
N ILE A 140 -4.72 15.62 -23.73
CA ILE A 140 -5.78 15.02 -22.91
C ILE A 140 -6.23 16.00 -21.82
N ARG A 141 -5.28 16.71 -21.19
CA ARG A 141 -5.60 17.70 -20.15
C ARG A 141 -6.43 18.86 -20.68
N ARG A 142 -6.16 19.33 -21.90
CA ARG A 142 -6.85 20.49 -22.51
C ARG A 142 -8.16 20.12 -23.20
N HIS A 143 -8.18 19.00 -23.92
CA HIS A 143 -9.31 18.67 -24.80
C HIS A 143 -10.18 17.53 -24.26
N GLY A 144 -9.71 16.80 -23.26
CA GLY A 144 -10.33 15.58 -22.77
C GLY A 144 -9.91 14.35 -23.56
N VAL A 145 -10.50 13.21 -23.22
CA VAL A 145 -10.24 11.92 -23.86
C VAL A 145 -11.19 11.73 -25.04
N ASN A 146 -10.64 11.47 -26.22
CA ASN A 146 -11.42 11.17 -27.42
C ASN A 146 -11.54 9.65 -27.67
N SER A 147 -12.46 9.24 -28.55
CA SER A 147 -12.72 7.82 -28.84
C SER A 147 -11.51 7.03 -29.35
N SER A 148 -10.55 7.68 -30.04
CA SER A 148 -9.33 7.02 -30.48
C SER A 148 -8.38 6.71 -29.31
N GLN A 149 -8.32 7.59 -28.31
CA GLN A 149 -7.54 7.41 -27.09
C GLN A 149 -8.17 6.35 -26.18
N VAL A 150 -9.51 6.30 -26.09
CA VAL A 150 -10.22 5.21 -25.40
C VAL A 150 -9.82 3.86 -26.00
N ARG A 151 -9.77 3.73 -27.33
CA ARG A 151 -9.40 2.47 -28.00
C ARG A 151 -7.92 2.09 -27.88
N ARG A 152 -7.02 3.08 -27.83
CA ARG A 152 -5.56 2.83 -27.78
C ARG A 152 -5.05 2.66 -26.34
N GLY A 153 -5.71 3.28 -25.38
CA GLY A 153 -5.18 3.46 -24.02
C GLY A 153 -4.53 4.83 -23.87
N ILE A 154 -4.27 5.19 -22.61
CA ILE A 154 -3.79 6.51 -22.23
C ILE A 154 -2.46 6.38 -21.49
N PRO A 155 -1.39 7.04 -21.96
CA PRO A 155 -0.18 7.14 -21.17
C PRO A 155 -0.41 8.10 -20.00
N LEU A 156 0.05 7.69 -18.84
CA LEU A 156 0.00 8.43 -17.58
C LEU A 156 1.38 8.32 -16.91
N THR A 157 1.81 9.38 -16.25
CA THR A 157 3.07 9.40 -15.50
C THR A 157 2.80 9.74 -14.04
N ILE A 158 3.41 9.00 -13.12
CA ILE A 158 3.44 9.31 -11.69
C ILE A 158 4.86 9.79 -11.37
N GLU A 159 4.99 11.02 -10.88
CA GLU A 159 6.28 11.59 -10.48
C GLU A 159 6.89 10.83 -9.28
N PRO A 160 8.22 10.79 -9.14
CA PRO A 160 8.85 10.18 -7.98
C PRO A 160 8.39 10.89 -6.70
N TYR A 161 8.12 10.10 -5.66
CA TYR A 161 7.57 10.58 -4.40
C TYR A 161 8.53 10.37 -3.22
N LEU A 162 8.30 11.10 -2.13
CA LEU A 162 9.10 11.00 -0.91
C LEU A 162 9.00 9.60 -0.31
N ASN A 163 10.11 9.03 0.17
CA ASN A 163 10.19 7.68 0.74
C ASN A 163 9.80 6.55 -0.25
N MET A 164 9.94 6.81 -1.55
CA MET A 164 9.82 5.79 -2.59
C MET A 164 10.79 4.65 -2.33
N SER A 165 10.26 3.43 -2.31
CA SER A 165 11.05 2.26 -1.97
C SER A 165 10.71 1.07 -2.85
N THR A 166 11.69 0.19 -3.02
CA THR A 166 11.49 -1.05 -3.77
C THR A 166 10.35 -1.85 -3.15
N GLY A 167 9.45 -2.34 -4.01
CA GLY A 167 8.31 -3.18 -3.70
C GLY A 167 7.08 -2.44 -3.18
N ASP A 168 7.10 -1.11 -3.18
CA ASP A 168 5.88 -0.31 -3.10
C ASP A 168 4.91 -0.76 -4.20
N ALA A 169 3.66 -0.97 -3.82
CA ALA A 169 2.57 -1.32 -4.72
C ALA A 169 1.71 -0.06 -4.94
N ILE A 170 1.47 0.29 -6.19
CA ILE A 170 0.67 1.45 -6.56
C ILE A 170 -0.66 0.97 -7.11
N THR A 171 -1.75 1.50 -6.59
CA THR A 171 -3.09 1.29 -7.13
C THR A 171 -3.57 2.59 -7.75
N LEU A 172 -3.73 2.60 -9.07
CA LEU A 172 -4.35 3.69 -9.82
C LEU A 172 -5.87 3.55 -9.74
N ARG A 173 -6.56 4.66 -9.54
CA ARG A 173 -8.02 4.76 -9.64
C ARG A 173 -8.36 5.66 -10.84
N TRP A 174 -9.16 5.14 -11.76
CA TRP A 174 -9.68 5.82 -12.93
C TRP A 174 -11.21 5.85 -12.85
N GLY A 175 -11.79 6.98 -12.44
CA GLY A 175 -13.18 7.02 -12.01
C GLY A 175 -13.41 6.08 -10.83
N ASP A 176 -14.24 5.06 -11.00
CA ASP A 176 -14.47 4.02 -9.99
C ASP A 176 -13.69 2.73 -10.21
N VAL A 177 -12.97 2.62 -11.33
CA VAL A 177 -12.19 1.42 -11.67
C VAL A 177 -10.80 1.50 -11.06
N ARG A 178 -10.34 0.37 -10.50
CA ARG A 178 -9.00 0.25 -9.92
C ARG A 178 -8.08 -0.55 -10.84
N LEU A 179 -6.85 -0.09 -10.97
CA LEU A 179 -5.79 -0.74 -11.72
C LEU A 179 -4.55 -0.85 -10.83
N ASP A 180 -4.20 -2.07 -10.45
CA ASP A 180 -2.97 -2.36 -9.72
C ASP A 180 -1.78 -2.38 -10.67
N LEU A 181 -0.78 -1.56 -10.34
CA LEU A 181 0.44 -1.44 -11.12
C LEU A 181 1.51 -2.43 -10.64
N PRO A 182 2.49 -2.78 -11.49
CA PRO A 182 3.64 -3.54 -11.05
C PRO A 182 4.35 -2.88 -9.87
N ARG A 183 4.81 -3.69 -8.92
CA ARG A 183 5.56 -3.19 -7.77
C ARG A 183 6.86 -2.52 -8.20
N ILE A 184 7.23 -1.44 -7.50
CA ILE A 184 8.45 -0.68 -7.80
C ILE A 184 9.70 -1.57 -7.70
N GLN A 185 10.52 -1.57 -8.73
CA GLN A 185 11.80 -2.28 -8.76
C GLN A 185 12.93 -1.40 -8.26
N ALA A 186 14.05 -2.01 -7.85
CA ALA A 186 15.15 -1.28 -7.20
C ALA A 186 15.82 -0.26 -8.14
N ASN A 187 15.82 -0.53 -9.44
CA ASN A 187 16.31 0.35 -10.49
C ASN A 187 15.33 1.49 -10.85
N SER A 188 14.07 1.42 -10.40
CA SER A 188 13.05 2.44 -10.68
C SER A 188 12.80 3.38 -9.49
N VAL A 189 13.47 3.15 -8.36
CA VAL A 189 13.36 4.03 -7.18
C VAL A 189 13.91 5.42 -7.53
N GLY A 190 13.12 6.46 -7.27
CA GLY A 190 13.48 7.85 -7.57
C GLY A 190 13.23 8.26 -9.02
N LEU A 191 12.68 7.37 -9.86
CA LEU A 191 12.29 7.66 -11.24
C LEU A 191 10.78 7.79 -11.38
N ALA A 192 10.33 8.54 -12.38
CA ALA A 192 8.91 8.63 -12.72
C ALA A 192 8.38 7.28 -13.22
N VAL A 193 7.20 6.89 -12.72
CA VAL A 193 6.54 5.64 -13.11
C VAL A 193 5.68 5.92 -14.34
N GLN A 194 6.03 5.29 -15.45
CA GLN A 194 5.25 5.35 -16.69
C GLN A 194 4.19 4.26 -16.67
N VAL A 195 2.94 4.66 -16.86
CA VAL A 195 1.75 3.82 -16.78
C VAL A 195 1.00 3.89 -18.08
N TRP A 196 0.64 2.73 -18.63
CA TRP A 196 -0.27 2.64 -19.75
C TRP A 196 -1.63 2.20 -19.25
N VAL A 197 -2.60 3.11 -19.21
CA VAL A 197 -3.98 2.78 -18.83
C VAL A 197 -4.64 2.03 -19.99
N PRO A 198 -5.00 0.75 -19.80
CA PRO A 198 -5.52 -0.07 -20.88
C PRO A 198 -6.96 0.33 -21.25
N PRO A 199 -7.38 0.13 -22.51
CA PRO A 199 -8.72 0.47 -22.99
C PRO A 199 -9.87 -0.04 -22.12
N HIS A 200 -9.76 -1.26 -21.59
CA HIS A 200 -10.84 -1.86 -20.80
C HIS A 200 -11.13 -1.08 -19.52
N VAL A 201 -10.10 -0.56 -18.83
CA VAL A 201 -10.28 0.28 -17.62
C VAL A 201 -11.01 1.57 -17.95
N ILE A 202 -10.69 2.19 -19.09
CA ILE A 202 -11.30 3.45 -19.52
C ILE A 202 -12.77 3.24 -19.91
N VAL A 203 -13.05 2.14 -20.64
CA VAL A 203 -14.42 1.80 -21.07
C VAL A 203 -15.30 1.41 -19.88
N GLU A 204 -14.76 0.64 -18.95
CA GLU A 204 -15.47 0.20 -17.74
C GLU A 204 -15.84 1.38 -16.82
N ALA A 205 -14.95 2.38 -16.72
CA ALA A 205 -15.24 3.59 -15.96
C ALA A 205 -16.33 4.47 -16.58
N GLY A 206 -16.62 4.28 -17.88
CA GLY A 206 -17.65 5.00 -18.60
C GLY A 206 -17.29 6.44 -18.97
N ASP A 207 -18.27 7.12 -19.56
CA ASP A 207 -18.17 8.53 -19.94
C ASP A 207 -18.58 9.42 -18.77
N ASP A 208 -17.69 10.33 -18.38
CA ASP A 208 -17.96 11.34 -17.34
C ASP A 208 -17.28 12.66 -17.71
N CYS A 209 -18.02 13.76 -17.52
CA CYS A 209 -17.53 15.11 -17.76
C CYS A 209 -16.54 15.59 -16.68
N ARG A 210 -16.51 14.89 -15.54
CA ARG A 210 -15.67 15.20 -14.38
C ARG A 210 -14.99 13.93 -13.80
N LEU A 211 -14.56 13.01 -14.66
CA LEU A 211 -13.89 11.79 -14.23
C LEU A 211 -12.62 12.09 -13.42
N GLU A 212 -12.50 11.53 -12.23
CA GLU A 212 -11.34 11.71 -11.37
C GLU A 212 -10.31 10.59 -11.55
N VAL A 213 -9.05 10.97 -11.67
CA VAL A 213 -7.92 10.03 -11.71
C VAL A 213 -6.99 10.33 -10.55
N THR A 214 -6.75 9.32 -9.71
CA THR A 214 -5.87 9.40 -8.53
C THR A 214 -5.13 8.08 -8.34
N TYR A 215 -4.21 8.00 -7.40
CA TYR A 215 -3.51 6.78 -7.03
C TYR A 215 -3.23 6.76 -5.53
N CYS A 216 -3.01 5.58 -4.97
CA CYS A 216 -2.42 5.43 -3.64
C CYS A 216 -1.29 4.38 -3.68
N ILE A 217 -0.42 4.44 -2.68
CA ILE A 217 0.76 3.59 -2.56
C ILE A 217 0.67 2.82 -1.24
N LEU A 218 0.92 1.53 -1.31
CA LEU A 218 1.11 0.65 -0.17
C LEU A 218 2.55 0.13 -0.18
N ASP A 219 3.31 0.42 0.86
CA ASP A 219 4.67 -0.10 0.94
C ASP A 219 4.73 -1.57 1.40
N ARG A 220 5.94 -2.12 1.39
CA ARG A 220 6.21 -3.51 1.80
C ARG A 220 5.86 -3.83 3.24
N VAL A 221 5.85 -2.84 4.13
CA VAL A 221 5.55 -3.04 5.55
C VAL A 221 4.10 -2.68 5.89
N GLY A 222 3.30 -2.26 4.90
CA GLY A 222 1.88 -1.95 5.04
C GLY A 222 1.56 -0.49 5.35
N ASN A 223 2.51 0.45 5.23
CA ASN A 223 2.19 1.88 5.32
C ASN A 223 1.45 2.33 4.05
N ASN A 224 0.32 3.01 4.24
CA ASN A 224 -0.53 3.54 3.17
C ASN A 224 -0.30 5.04 3.00
N SER A 225 -0.03 5.49 1.78
CA SER A 225 0.25 6.90 1.45
C SER A 225 -0.97 7.82 1.54
N ARG A 226 -2.18 7.25 1.66
CA ARG A 226 -3.46 7.88 1.33
C ARG A 226 -3.56 8.19 -0.18
N TRP A 227 -4.69 8.69 -0.65
CA TRP A 227 -4.86 9.02 -2.07
C TRP A 227 -4.05 10.25 -2.44
N ALA A 228 -3.48 10.30 -3.63
CA ALA A 228 -2.89 11.51 -4.18
C ALA A 228 -3.98 12.52 -4.56
N PRO A 229 -3.65 13.81 -4.75
CA PRO A 229 -4.58 14.78 -5.29
C PRO A 229 -5.16 14.30 -6.62
N ALA A 230 -6.49 14.29 -6.70
CA ALA A 230 -7.19 13.82 -7.88
C ALA A 230 -7.01 14.79 -9.05
N ARG A 231 -6.86 14.24 -10.25
CA ARG A 231 -6.92 15.01 -11.49
C ARG A 231 -8.21 14.71 -12.23
N THR A 232 -9.00 15.75 -12.44
CA THR A 232 -10.23 15.68 -13.21
C THR A 232 -9.96 15.70 -14.71
N LEU A 233 -10.67 14.86 -15.46
CA LEU A 233 -10.66 14.77 -16.91
C LEU A 233 -12.08 14.71 -17.45
N ARG A 234 -12.26 15.17 -18.68
CA ARG A 234 -13.50 14.97 -19.42
C ARG A 234 -13.30 13.81 -20.39
N ILE A 235 -14.12 12.77 -20.27
CA ILE A 235 -14.20 11.71 -21.27
C ILE A 235 -15.44 11.96 -22.11
N ALA A 236 -15.23 12.16 -23.41
CA ALA A 236 -16.29 12.22 -24.38
C ALA A 236 -16.01 11.12 -25.40
N ALA A 237 -16.33 9.86 -25.06
CA ALA A 237 -16.43 8.86 -26.12
C ALA A 237 -17.52 9.32 -27.08
N CYS A 238 -17.19 9.32 -28.37
CA CYS A 238 -18.13 9.70 -29.41
C CYS A 238 -19.42 8.88 -29.25
N ILE A 239 -20.55 9.58 -29.24
CA ILE A 239 -21.89 9.04 -29.50
C ILE A 239 -21.77 7.91 -30.54
N PRO A 240 -22.33 6.70 -30.31
CA PRO A 240 -22.31 5.66 -31.35
C PRO A 240 -22.85 6.26 -32.64
N PRO A 241 -22.27 5.96 -33.82
CA PRO A 241 -22.76 6.53 -35.07
C PRO A 241 -24.26 6.24 -35.14
N ARG A 242 -25.06 7.31 -35.23
CA ARG A 242 -26.51 7.24 -35.37
C ARG A 242 -26.78 6.17 -36.43
N PRO A 243 -27.62 5.14 -36.16
CA PRO A 243 -27.97 4.20 -37.21
C PRO A 243 -28.45 5.03 -38.40
N ALA A 244 -27.86 4.77 -39.56
CA ALA A 244 -28.13 5.53 -40.78
C ALA A 244 -29.65 5.69 -40.90
N SER A 245 -30.13 6.93 -40.93
CA SER A 245 -31.55 7.18 -41.18
C SER A 245 -31.95 6.38 -42.42
N PRO A 246 -33.03 5.58 -42.37
CA PRO A 246 -33.48 4.89 -43.57
C PRO A 246 -33.68 5.93 -44.66
N ALA A 247 -33.16 5.63 -45.86
CA ALA A 247 -33.30 6.48 -47.03
C ALA A 247 -34.77 6.93 -47.16
N PRO A 248 -35.03 8.19 -47.58
CA PRO A 248 -36.40 8.64 -47.76
C PRO A 248 -37.10 7.67 -48.71
N SER A 249 -38.18 7.05 -48.22
CA SER A 249 -39.02 6.19 -49.04
C SER A 249 -39.49 7.01 -50.24
N TYR A 250 -39.13 6.54 -51.43
CA TYR A 250 -39.60 7.09 -52.69
C TYR A 250 -41.14 7.09 -52.68
N GLN A 251 -41.75 8.26 -52.55
CA GLN A 251 -43.17 8.44 -52.84
C GLN A 251 -43.29 8.75 -54.33
N PRO A 252 -43.87 7.86 -55.16
CA PRO A 252 -44.18 8.22 -56.53
C PRO A 252 -45.14 9.41 -56.52
N ARG A 253 -44.85 10.42 -57.35
CA ARG A 253 -45.75 11.56 -57.55
C ARG A 253 -47.14 11.04 -57.91
N ARG A 254 -48.17 11.51 -57.21
CA ARG A 254 -49.56 11.29 -57.65
C ARG A 254 -49.69 11.86 -59.05
N PHE A 255 -49.96 10.99 -60.02
CA PHE A 255 -50.39 11.40 -61.35
C PHE A 255 -51.62 12.29 -61.19
N GLY A 256 -51.56 13.47 -61.80
CA GLY A 256 -52.71 14.37 -61.87
C GLY A 256 -53.87 13.66 -62.57
N SER A 257 -55.05 13.74 -61.97
CA SER A 257 -56.29 13.36 -62.65
C SER A 257 -56.78 14.57 -63.46
N PRO A 258 -57.08 14.39 -64.76
CA PRO A 258 -57.57 15.45 -65.62
C PRO A 258 -59.10 15.56 -65.56
N CYS A 259 -59.57 16.69 -66.09
CA CYS A 259 -60.91 17.00 -66.60
C CYS A 259 -61.90 17.71 -65.65
N GLU A 260 -62.14 18.99 -65.97
CA GLU A 260 -63.44 19.67 -65.83
C GLU A 260 -64.55 18.93 -66.61
N PRO A 261 -65.84 19.21 -66.37
CA PRO A 261 -66.50 20.34 -67.05
C PRO A 261 -67.58 21.07 -66.21
N GLY A 262 -67.83 22.35 -66.52
CA GLY A 262 -68.99 23.11 -66.05
C GLY A 262 -68.81 24.62 -66.07
#